data_AF-A0A643C6P0-F1
#
_entry.id   AF-A0A643C6P0-F1
#
_cell.length_a   1.000
_cell.length_b   1.000
_cell.length_c   1.000
_cell.angle_alpha   90.00
_cell.angle_beta   90.00
_cell.angle_gamma   90.00
#
_symmetry.space_group_name_H-M   'P 1'
#
loop_
_entity.id
_entity.type
_entity.pdbx_description
1 polymer ?
#
loop_
_entity_poly.entity_id
_entity_poly.type
_entity_poly.pdbx_seq_one_letter_code
_entity_poly.pdbx_strand_id
1 'polypeptide(L)'
;SYFYSTVTAIRMTTLPADQTLFEIIALHYIVVLKRDLFAFGKPKRKWIHVTWQAFSRSSRQEYGAADPGFTMRRKMEHLREEREQIRQLRNNLESRLKVILPDDIGAALMDGVVLCHLANHIRPRSVASIHVPSPAVPKLSMAKCRRNVENFLDACKKLGVSQERLCLPHHILEERGLVKVGVTVQALLELPTTKASQLSTA
;
A
#
# COMPACT_ATOMS: atom_id res chain seq x y z
N SER A 1 -9.73 25.64 23.66
CA SER A 1 -9.29 27.02 23.35
C SER A 1 -7.78 27.24 23.24
N TYR A 2 -6.89 26.33 23.67
CA TYR A 2 -5.42 26.54 23.56
C TYR A 2 -4.75 25.91 22.32
N PHE A 3 -5.50 25.26 21.44
CA PHE A 3 -4.92 24.51 20.31
C PHE A 3 -4.79 25.34 19.02
N TYR A 4 -5.56 26.43 18.87
CA TYR A 4 -5.44 27.34 17.72
C TYR A 4 -4.30 28.37 17.86
N SER A 5 -3.85 28.66 19.07
CA SER A 5 -2.74 29.61 19.29
C SER A 5 -1.35 29.01 19.02
N THR A 6 -1.16 27.69 19.15
CA THR A 6 0.17 27.10 18.91
C THR A 6 0.46 26.89 17.42
N VAL A 7 -0.57 26.67 16.61
CA VAL A 7 -0.41 26.56 15.14
C VAL A 7 -0.18 27.94 14.51
N THR A 8 -0.75 29.00 15.11
CA THR A 8 -0.57 30.38 14.62
C THR A 8 0.75 31.01 15.06
N ALA A 9 1.42 30.48 16.09
CA ALA A 9 2.74 30.95 16.52
C ALA A 9 3.90 30.44 15.65
N ILE A 10 3.65 29.48 14.75
CA ILE A 10 4.57 29.14 13.64
C ILE A 10 4.14 29.93 12.41
N ARG A 11 3.86 31.21 12.60
CA ARG A 11 3.82 32.19 11.52
C ARG A 11 4.54 33.41 12.06
N MET A 12 5.55 33.85 11.31
CA MET A 12 6.31 35.08 11.53
C MET A 12 7.52 34.97 12.46
N THR A 13 8.53 34.20 12.04
CA THR A 13 9.91 34.68 11.98
C THR A 13 10.59 34.07 10.75
N THR A 14 11.23 34.94 9.99
CA THR A 14 11.89 34.72 8.70
C THR A 14 12.89 33.57 8.72
N LEU A 15 12.58 32.43 8.10
CA LEU A 15 13.54 31.32 7.93
C LEU A 15 13.37 30.63 6.56
N PRO A 16 14.47 30.18 5.92
CA PRO A 16 14.53 29.86 4.49
C PRO A 16 13.73 28.60 4.11
N ALA A 17 13.19 28.61 2.90
CA ALA A 17 12.07 27.79 2.44
C ALA A 17 12.39 26.33 2.05
N ASP A 18 13.57 25.78 2.34
CA ASP A 18 14.03 24.52 1.70
C ASP A 18 14.27 23.32 2.64
N GLN A 19 13.94 23.41 3.93
CA GLN A 19 14.14 22.31 4.89
C GLN A 19 12.91 21.93 5.73
N THR A 20 11.83 22.70 5.66
CA THR A 20 10.70 22.57 6.61
C THR A 20 9.69 21.49 6.25
N LEU A 21 9.53 21.12 4.97
CA LEU A 21 8.59 20.06 4.61
C LEU A 21 9.01 18.70 5.18
N PHE A 22 10.33 18.43 5.22
CA PHE A 22 10.88 17.18 5.76
C PHE A 22 10.71 17.09 7.27
N GLU A 23 10.99 18.16 8.01
CA GLU A 23 10.78 18.16 9.46
C GLU A 23 9.28 18.11 9.82
N ILE A 24 8.42 18.82 9.07
CA ILE A 24 6.97 18.79 9.30
C ILE A 24 6.40 17.41 8.96
N ILE A 25 6.82 16.77 7.87
CA ILE A 25 6.38 15.41 7.52
C ILE A 25 6.93 14.40 8.51
N ALA A 26 8.21 14.49 8.92
CA ALA A 26 8.79 13.59 9.92
C ALA A 26 8.11 13.76 11.28
N LEU A 27 7.81 14.99 11.71
CA LEU A 27 7.06 15.26 12.93
C LEU A 27 5.62 14.77 12.82
N HIS A 28 4.97 14.95 11.67
CA HIS A 28 3.62 14.42 11.44
C HIS A 28 3.61 12.89 11.45
N TYR A 29 4.62 12.24 10.84
CA TYR A 29 4.77 10.78 10.84
C TYR A 29 5.11 10.23 12.23
N ILE A 30 5.95 10.92 13.00
CA ILE A 30 6.26 10.58 14.40
C ILE A 30 5.03 10.77 15.29
N VAL A 31 4.22 11.81 15.06
CA VAL A 31 2.96 12.04 15.80
C VAL A 31 1.91 10.99 15.44
N VAL A 32 1.83 10.59 14.17
CA VAL A 32 0.93 9.54 13.69
C VAL A 32 1.34 8.16 14.21
N LEU A 33 2.65 7.84 14.23
CA LEU A 33 3.18 6.60 14.80
C LEU A 33 3.15 6.56 16.34
N LYS A 34 3.17 7.72 17.03
CA LYS A 34 3.04 7.79 18.50
C LYS A 34 1.61 7.66 19.02
N ARG A 35 0.61 7.51 18.15
CA ARG A 35 -0.79 7.29 18.59
C ARG A 35 -0.99 5.96 19.32
N ASP A 36 -0.04 5.02 19.19
CA ASP A 36 -0.13 3.68 19.80
C ASP A 36 0.69 3.50 21.10
N LEU A 37 1.36 4.55 21.60
CA LEU A 37 2.19 4.48 22.82
C LEU A 37 1.68 5.35 23.99
N PHE A 38 0.37 5.58 24.09
CA PHE A 38 -0.24 6.30 25.21
C PHE A 38 -1.06 5.40 26.13
N ALA A 39 -0.42 4.36 26.66
CA ALA A 39 -0.90 3.67 27.84
C ALA A 39 0.23 3.67 28.90
N PHE A 40 0.50 4.80 29.54
CA PHE A 40 0.99 4.87 30.92
C PHE A 40 1.04 6.34 31.38
N GLY A 41 0.24 6.66 32.40
CA GLY A 41 0.02 8.01 32.89
C GLY A 41 1.22 8.65 33.59
N LYS A 42 2.02 9.44 32.87
CA LYS A 42 3.00 10.39 33.45
C LYS A 42 3.06 11.72 32.66
N PRO A 43 3.33 12.87 33.32
CA PRO A 43 3.09 14.21 32.79
C PRO A 43 4.00 14.65 31.62
N LYS A 44 3.40 15.37 30.66
CA LYS A 44 3.89 15.70 29.31
C LYS A 44 5.19 16.53 29.21
N ARG A 45 5.66 17.19 30.27
CA ARG A 45 6.78 18.16 30.17
C ARG A 45 8.18 17.53 30.28
N LYS A 46 8.33 16.39 30.97
CA LYS A 46 9.63 15.72 31.14
C LYS A 46 10.05 14.91 29.90
N TRP A 47 9.10 14.43 29.10
CA TRP A 47 9.39 13.65 27.91
C TRP A 47 10.11 14.47 26.83
N ILE A 48 9.73 15.73 26.66
CA ILE A 48 10.26 16.60 25.60
C ILE A 48 11.77 16.81 25.79
N HIS A 49 12.23 17.05 27.03
CA HIS A 49 13.65 17.23 27.34
C HIS A 49 14.47 15.94 27.26
N VAL A 50 13.94 14.80 27.74
CA VAL A 50 14.63 13.51 27.70
C VAL A 50 14.78 13.02 26.26
N THR A 51 13.75 13.20 25.41
CA THR A 51 13.85 12.84 23.99
C THR A 51 14.80 13.76 23.22
N TRP A 52 14.84 15.06 23.57
CA TRP A 52 15.80 15.99 22.95
C TRP A 52 17.23 15.60 23.32
N GLN A 53 17.52 15.30 24.59
CA GLN A 53 18.86 14.87 25.02
C GLN A 53 19.27 13.50 24.45
N ALA A 54 18.34 12.55 24.31
CA ALA A 54 18.60 11.26 23.67
C ALA A 54 18.87 11.41 22.16
N PHE A 55 18.12 12.28 21.47
CA PHE A 55 18.35 12.61 20.07
C PHE A 55 19.70 13.35 19.88
N SER A 56 20.00 14.36 20.72
CA SER A 56 21.25 15.11 20.65
C SER A 56 22.50 14.32 21.04
N ARG A 57 22.37 13.29 21.91
CA ARG A 57 23.46 12.37 22.23
C ARG A 57 23.68 11.33 21.14
N SER A 58 22.62 10.87 20.46
CA SER A 58 22.74 9.95 19.33
C SER A 58 23.37 10.61 18.09
N SER A 59 23.38 11.95 18.02
CA SER A 59 24.02 12.72 16.95
C SER A 59 25.53 12.94 17.13
N ARG A 60 26.16 12.42 18.19
CA ARG A 60 27.58 12.70 18.49
C ARG A 60 28.49 11.47 18.59
N GLN A 61 28.14 10.36 17.94
CA GLN A 61 29.05 9.22 17.82
C GLN A 61 29.05 8.68 16.39
N GLU A 62 30.27 8.62 15.84
CA GLU A 62 30.71 8.14 14.52
C GLU A 62 30.59 9.08 13.31
N TYR A 63 31.54 10.03 13.28
CA TYR A 63 32.12 10.51 12.03
C TYR A 63 32.93 9.38 11.39
N GLY A 64 32.32 8.68 10.43
CA GLY A 64 32.98 7.67 9.61
C GLY A 64 32.00 7.07 8.60
N ALA A 65 31.98 7.65 7.40
CA ALA A 65 31.28 7.22 6.18
C ALA A 65 29.81 7.68 5.95
N ALA A 66 29.68 8.46 4.85
CA ALA A 66 28.48 8.86 4.11
C ALA A 66 27.51 9.91 4.72
N ASP A 67 27.20 10.94 3.92
CA ASP A 67 26.22 12.00 4.20
C ASP A 67 24.81 11.43 4.52
N PRO A 68 24.29 11.62 5.75
CA PRO A 68 22.98 11.11 6.16
C PRO A 68 21.80 11.66 5.34
N GLY A 69 21.96 12.84 4.71
CA GLY A 69 20.93 13.49 3.92
C GLY A 69 20.61 12.75 2.61
N PHE A 70 21.63 12.25 1.93
CA PHE A 70 21.47 11.51 0.67
C PHE A 70 20.73 10.17 0.86
N THR A 71 21.10 9.40 1.89
CA THR A 71 20.49 8.09 2.18
C THR A 71 19.03 8.23 2.59
N MET A 72 18.69 9.23 3.40
CA MET A 72 17.31 9.49 3.83
C MET A 72 16.43 10.01 2.70
N ARG A 73 16.94 10.93 1.86
CA ARG A 73 16.22 11.46 0.69
C ARG A 73 15.84 10.34 -0.28
N ARG A 74 16.79 9.46 -0.63
CA ARG A 74 16.54 8.30 -1.49
C ARG A 74 15.54 7.31 -0.88
N LYS A 75 15.65 7.04 0.43
CA LYS A 75 14.72 6.14 1.12
C LYS A 75 13.28 6.68 1.13
N MET A 76 13.11 7.98 1.31
CA MET A 76 11.80 8.64 1.28
C MET A 76 11.18 8.65 -0.12
N GLU A 77 12.01 8.83 -1.16
CA GLU A 77 11.59 8.72 -2.56
C GLU A 77 11.08 7.32 -2.88
N HIS A 78 11.83 6.27 -2.49
CA HIS A 78 11.38 4.88 -2.66
C HIS A 78 10.04 4.59 -1.97
N LEU A 79 9.85 5.03 -0.72
CA LEU A 79 8.58 4.85 -0.01
C LEU A 79 7.43 5.60 -0.69
N ARG A 80 7.71 6.76 -1.29
CA ARG A 80 6.73 7.54 -2.04
C ARG A 80 6.34 6.84 -3.35
N GLU A 81 7.29 6.28 -4.07
CA GLU A 81 7.05 5.52 -5.31
C GLU A 81 6.23 4.26 -5.03
N GLU A 82 6.60 3.49 -4.01
CA GLU A 82 5.85 2.32 -3.56
C GLU A 82 4.39 2.69 -3.21
N ARG A 83 4.19 3.79 -2.48
CA ARG A 83 2.84 4.28 -2.14
C ARG A 83 2.04 4.68 -3.38
N GLU A 84 2.66 5.32 -4.37
CA GLU A 84 1.97 5.69 -5.61
C GLU A 84 1.62 4.44 -6.43
N GLN A 85 2.49 3.43 -6.48
CA GLN A 85 2.20 2.16 -7.13
C GLN A 85 1.01 1.44 -6.49
N ILE A 86 0.92 1.45 -5.16
CA ILE A 86 -0.22 0.91 -4.42
C ILE A 86 -1.50 1.70 -4.74
N ARG A 87 -1.42 3.03 -4.85
CA ARG A 87 -2.55 3.88 -5.24
C ARG A 87 -3.00 3.58 -6.68
N GLN A 88 -2.07 3.37 -7.60
CA GLN A 88 -2.38 2.99 -8.98
C GLN A 88 -3.04 1.61 -9.06
N LEU A 89 -2.56 0.63 -8.28
CA LEU A 89 -3.20 -0.68 -8.16
C LEU A 89 -4.66 -0.56 -7.73
N ARG A 90 -4.97 0.25 -6.71
CA ARG A 90 -6.36 0.54 -6.31
C ARG A 90 -7.18 1.06 -7.47
N ASN A 91 -6.71 2.14 -8.10
CA ASN A 91 -7.44 2.81 -9.18
C ASN A 91 -7.70 1.86 -10.36
N ASN A 92 -6.72 1.02 -10.71
CA ASN A 92 -6.84 0.04 -11.77
C ASN A 92 -7.93 -1.00 -11.48
N LEU A 93 -8.03 -1.47 -10.23
CA LEU A 93 -9.05 -2.44 -9.81
C LEU A 93 -10.44 -1.81 -9.75
N GLU A 94 -10.57 -0.67 -9.06
CA GLU A 94 -11.84 0.03 -8.87
C GLU A 94 -12.44 0.50 -10.20
N SER A 95 -11.62 1.07 -11.10
CA SER A 95 -12.08 1.54 -12.41
C SER A 95 -12.55 0.41 -13.32
N ARG A 96 -11.90 -0.76 -13.26
CA ARG A 96 -12.22 -1.90 -14.13
C ARG A 96 -13.39 -2.73 -13.62
N LEU A 97 -13.48 -2.92 -12.31
CA LEU A 97 -14.54 -3.68 -11.68
C LEU A 97 -15.76 -2.82 -11.32
N LYS A 98 -15.63 -1.49 -11.35
CA LYS A 98 -16.65 -0.52 -10.90
C LYS A 98 -17.09 -0.77 -9.46
N VAL A 99 -16.12 -1.05 -8.59
CA VAL A 99 -16.31 -1.27 -7.14
C VAL A 99 -15.48 -0.27 -6.35
N ILE A 100 -15.81 -0.10 -5.07
CA ILE A 100 -15.02 0.68 -4.13
C ILE A 100 -14.33 -0.32 -3.20
N LEU A 101 -12.99 -0.31 -3.15
CA LEU A 101 -12.23 -1.16 -2.25
C LEU A 101 -12.04 -0.45 -0.89
N PRO A 102 -11.95 -1.19 0.22
CA PRO A 102 -11.63 -0.60 1.52
C PRO A 102 -10.23 0.01 1.54
N ASP A 103 -9.93 0.90 2.48
CA ASP A 103 -8.64 1.63 2.57
C ASP A 103 -7.42 0.70 2.67
N ASP A 104 -7.59 -0.43 3.32
CA ASP A 104 -6.59 -1.50 3.36
C ASP A 104 -6.72 -2.41 2.14
N ILE A 105 -5.94 -2.10 1.10
CA ILE A 105 -5.91 -2.89 -0.13
C ILE A 105 -5.26 -4.26 0.07
N GLY A 106 -4.37 -4.43 1.05
CA GLY A 106 -3.78 -5.72 1.37
C GLY A 106 -4.86 -6.71 1.77
N ALA A 107 -5.64 -6.32 2.78
CA ALA A 107 -6.74 -7.12 3.30
C ALA A 107 -7.81 -7.38 2.23
N ALA A 108 -8.09 -6.40 1.36
CA ALA A 108 -9.07 -6.53 0.28
C ALA A 108 -8.69 -7.55 -0.80
N LEU A 109 -7.38 -7.79 -1.00
CA LEU A 109 -6.87 -8.67 -2.05
C LEU A 109 -6.46 -10.05 -1.54
N MET A 110 -6.25 -10.19 -0.23
CA MET A 110 -5.75 -11.42 0.41
C MET A 110 -6.59 -12.67 0.07
N ASP A 111 -7.91 -12.54 -0.05
CA ASP A 111 -8.80 -13.67 -0.37
C ASP A 111 -8.79 -14.07 -1.86
N GLY A 112 -8.13 -13.28 -2.71
CA GLY A 112 -8.01 -13.48 -4.16
C GLY A 112 -9.30 -13.25 -4.95
N VAL A 113 -10.43 -12.89 -4.33
CA VAL A 113 -11.74 -12.77 -4.99
C VAL A 113 -11.73 -11.63 -5.99
N VAL A 114 -11.30 -10.44 -5.57
CA VAL A 114 -11.21 -9.23 -6.40
C VAL A 114 -10.32 -9.48 -7.63
N LEU A 115 -9.18 -10.16 -7.43
CA LEU A 115 -8.23 -10.49 -8.50
C LEU A 115 -8.82 -11.49 -9.50
N CYS A 116 -9.52 -12.53 -9.02
CA CYS A 116 -10.20 -13.48 -9.90
C CYS A 116 -11.29 -12.79 -10.74
N HIS A 117 -12.05 -11.87 -10.14
CA HIS A 117 -13.04 -11.08 -10.87
C HIS A 117 -12.39 -10.20 -11.93
N LEU A 118 -11.24 -9.57 -11.64
CA LEU A 118 -10.49 -8.79 -12.62
C LEU A 118 -10.11 -9.66 -13.85
N ALA A 119 -9.54 -10.84 -13.62
CA ALA A 119 -9.17 -11.74 -14.71
C ALA A 119 -10.38 -12.14 -15.57
N ASN A 120 -11.54 -12.40 -14.94
CA ASN A 120 -12.79 -12.70 -15.64
C ASN A 120 -13.38 -11.50 -16.39
N HIS A 121 -13.15 -10.27 -15.92
CA HIS A 121 -13.52 -9.06 -16.64
C HIS A 121 -12.68 -8.83 -17.90
N ILE A 122 -11.39 -9.20 -17.86
CA ILE A 122 -10.47 -9.06 -19.00
C ILE A 122 -10.77 -10.12 -20.06
N ARG A 123 -10.98 -11.37 -19.63
CA ARG A 123 -11.47 -12.44 -20.49
C ARG A 123 -12.46 -13.31 -19.72
N PRO A 124 -13.72 -13.40 -20.17
CA PRO A 124 -14.73 -14.21 -19.51
C PRO A 124 -14.29 -15.66 -19.33
N ARG A 125 -14.59 -16.23 -18.15
CA ARG A 125 -14.31 -17.63 -17.77
C ARG A 125 -12.82 -17.99 -17.66
N SER A 126 -11.92 -17.01 -17.50
CA SER A 126 -10.50 -17.26 -17.23
C SER A 126 -10.27 -17.96 -15.89
N VAL A 127 -11.10 -17.65 -14.90
CA VAL A 127 -11.22 -18.34 -13.61
C VAL A 127 -12.62 -18.98 -13.54
N ALA A 128 -12.67 -20.31 -13.56
CA ALA A 128 -13.94 -21.06 -13.67
C ALA A 128 -14.79 -21.02 -12.39
N SER A 129 -14.16 -21.04 -11.22
CA SER A 129 -14.84 -21.01 -9.92
C SER A 129 -14.09 -20.11 -8.96
N ILE A 130 -14.83 -19.23 -8.29
CA ILE A 130 -14.31 -18.28 -7.30
C ILE A 130 -14.98 -18.60 -5.97
N HIS A 131 -14.19 -18.85 -4.93
CA HIS A 131 -14.72 -19.00 -3.59
C HIS A 131 -14.97 -17.61 -3.00
N VAL A 132 -16.23 -17.22 -2.83
CA VAL A 132 -16.62 -15.95 -2.21
C VAL A 132 -17.06 -16.17 -0.76
N PRO A 133 -16.78 -15.23 0.17
CA PRO A 133 -17.29 -15.33 1.53
C PRO A 133 -18.82 -15.20 1.51
N SER A 134 -19.50 -16.01 2.32
CA SER A 134 -20.96 -15.98 2.41
C SER A 134 -21.39 -14.88 3.38
N PRO A 135 -22.53 -14.19 3.17
CA PRO A 135 -23.05 -13.20 4.12
C PRO A 135 -23.20 -13.74 5.55
N ALA A 136 -23.47 -15.03 5.71
CA ALA A 136 -23.57 -15.71 7.01
C ALA A 136 -22.23 -16.25 7.55
N VAL A 137 -21.19 -16.33 6.70
CA VAL A 137 -19.84 -16.78 7.07
C VAL A 137 -18.84 -15.75 6.54
N PRO A 138 -18.57 -14.69 7.32
CA PRO A 138 -17.90 -13.48 6.82
C PRO A 138 -16.42 -13.68 6.48
N LYS A 139 -15.86 -14.89 6.71
CA LYS A 139 -14.46 -15.19 6.39
C LYS A 139 -14.33 -16.53 5.66
N LEU A 140 -13.67 -16.49 4.51
CA LEU A 140 -13.16 -17.67 3.82
C LEU A 140 -12.05 -18.32 4.64
N SER A 141 -11.95 -19.65 4.59
CA SER A 141 -10.80 -20.34 5.14
C SER A 141 -9.55 -20.04 4.30
N MET A 142 -8.37 -20.03 4.92
CA MET A 142 -7.11 -19.78 4.21
C MET A 142 -6.85 -20.77 3.06
N ALA A 143 -7.39 -21.98 3.13
CA ALA A 143 -7.33 -22.95 2.03
C ALA A 143 -8.10 -22.46 0.79
N LYS A 144 -9.27 -21.85 0.97
CA LYS A 144 -10.06 -21.29 -0.13
C LYS A 144 -9.42 -20.01 -0.69
N CYS A 145 -8.88 -19.15 0.18
CA CYS A 145 -8.12 -17.96 -0.25
C CYS A 145 -6.93 -18.35 -1.13
N ARG A 146 -6.12 -19.32 -0.68
CA ARG A 146 -5.02 -19.89 -1.48
C ARG A 146 -5.48 -20.37 -2.85
N ARG A 147 -6.59 -21.11 -2.89
CA ARG A 147 -7.12 -21.64 -4.14
C ARG A 147 -7.54 -20.54 -5.13
N ASN A 148 -8.17 -19.48 -4.64
CA ASN A 148 -8.49 -18.32 -5.48
C ASN A 148 -7.22 -17.67 -6.03
N VAL A 149 -6.22 -17.44 -5.19
CA VAL A 149 -4.94 -16.84 -5.60
C VAL A 149 -4.23 -17.69 -6.66
N GLU A 150 -4.16 -19.01 -6.47
CA GLU A 150 -3.59 -19.93 -7.46
C GLU A 150 -4.35 -19.87 -8.80
N ASN A 151 -5.69 -19.92 -8.76
CA ASN A 151 -6.51 -19.83 -9.96
C ASN A 151 -6.31 -18.52 -10.71
N PHE A 152 -6.19 -17.39 -9.99
CA PHE A 152 -5.88 -16.09 -10.59
C PHE A 152 -4.53 -16.10 -11.28
N LEU A 153 -3.48 -16.58 -10.62
CA LEU A 153 -2.13 -16.63 -11.20
C LEU A 153 -2.07 -17.54 -12.43
N ASP A 154 -2.75 -18.69 -12.39
CA ASP A 154 -2.84 -19.58 -13.54
C ASP A 154 -3.63 -18.96 -14.70
N ALA A 155 -4.68 -18.18 -14.40
CA ALA A 155 -5.39 -17.39 -15.40
C ALA A 155 -4.45 -16.35 -16.04
N CYS A 156 -3.69 -15.58 -15.24
CA CYS A 156 -2.74 -14.60 -15.75
C CYS A 156 -1.71 -15.22 -16.71
N LYS A 157 -1.15 -16.38 -16.36
CA LYS A 157 -0.22 -17.12 -17.25
C LYS A 157 -0.88 -17.50 -18.56
N LYS A 158 -2.09 -18.07 -18.52
CA LYS A 158 -2.86 -18.48 -19.71
C LYS A 158 -3.28 -17.30 -20.59
N LEU A 159 -3.44 -16.13 -19.99
CA LEU A 159 -3.75 -14.89 -20.70
C LEU A 159 -2.52 -14.25 -21.36
N GLY A 160 -1.31 -14.71 -21.02
CA GLY A 160 -0.06 -14.25 -21.63
C GLY A 160 0.74 -13.26 -20.79
N VAL A 161 0.47 -13.16 -19.48
CA VAL A 161 1.34 -12.39 -18.58
C VAL A 161 2.69 -13.10 -18.45
N SER A 162 3.77 -12.40 -18.83
CA SER A 162 5.14 -12.91 -18.68
C SER A 162 5.45 -13.27 -17.23
N GLN A 163 6.18 -14.38 -17.04
CA GLN A 163 6.56 -14.90 -15.73
C GLN A 163 7.33 -13.87 -14.88
N GLU A 164 8.12 -13.01 -15.51
CA GLU A 164 8.87 -11.94 -14.83
C GLU A 164 7.95 -10.87 -14.22
N ARG A 165 6.77 -10.66 -14.80
CA ARG A 165 5.76 -9.69 -14.33
C ARG A 165 4.74 -10.33 -13.39
N LEU A 166 4.74 -11.65 -13.25
CA LEU A 166 3.83 -12.39 -12.39
C LEU A 166 4.23 -12.23 -10.91
N CYS A 167 3.25 -12.02 -10.04
CA CYS A 167 3.43 -12.06 -8.60
C CYS A 167 3.36 -13.49 -8.08
N LEU A 168 3.79 -13.70 -6.84
CA LEU A 168 3.79 -14.99 -6.16
C LEU A 168 2.65 -15.02 -5.14
N PRO A 169 2.16 -16.21 -4.74
CA PRO A 169 1.06 -16.32 -3.80
C PRO A 169 1.27 -15.55 -2.49
N HIS A 170 2.50 -15.57 -1.94
CA HIS A 170 2.82 -14.87 -0.70
C HIS A 170 2.76 -13.34 -0.82
N HIS A 171 2.97 -12.77 -2.01
CA HIS A 171 2.81 -11.33 -2.22
C HIS A 171 1.38 -10.86 -1.93
N ILE A 172 0.39 -11.73 -2.15
CA ILE A 172 -1.03 -11.48 -1.92
C ILE A 172 -1.44 -11.94 -0.52
N LEU A 173 -1.13 -13.20 -0.17
CA LEU A 173 -1.60 -13.85 1.06
C LEU A 173 -0.98 -13.28 2.33
N GLU A 174 0.21 -12.70 2.25
CA GLU A 174 0.89 -12.05 3.39
C GLU A 174 0.79 -10.52 3.34
N GLU A 175 0.10 -9.98 2.32
CA GLU A 175 -0.14 -8.53 2.16
C GLU A 175 1.15 -7.69 2.02
N ARG A 176 2.28 -8.34 1.68
CA ARG A 176 3.63 -7.75 1.68
C ARG A 176 4.21 -7.46 0.30
N GLY A 177 3.53 -7.85 -0.78
CA GLY A 177 4.06 -7.71 -2.14
C GLY A 177 3.17 -6.89 -3.09
N LEU A 178 2.46 -5.89 -2.56
CA LEU A 178 1.46 -5.13 -3.31
C LEU A 178 2.01 -4.43 -4.56
N VAL A 179 3.24 -3.94 -4.52
CA VAL A 179 3.91 -3.40 -5.72
C VAL A 179 4.00 -4.46 -6.82
N LYS A 180 4.42 -5.67 -6.49
CA LYS A 180 4.52 -6.77 -7.46
C LYS A 180 3.14 -7.19 -7.96
N VAL A 181 2.13 -7.20 -7.10
CA VAL A 181 0.72 -7.41 -7.51
C VAL A 181 0.27 -6.33 -8.49
N GLY A 182 0.62 -5.07 -8.22
CA GLY A 182 0.42 -3.93 -9.13
C GLY A 182 0.98 -4.17 -10.52
N VAL A 183 2.23 -4.64 -10.61
CA VAL A 183 2.88 -4.99 -11.88
C VAL A 183 2.13 -6.09 -12.62
N THR A 184 1.67 -7.14 -11.93
CA THR A 184 0.88 -8.22 -12.55
C THR A 184 -0.46 -7.72 -13.06
N VAL A 185 -1.17 -6.91 -12.27
CA VAL A 185 -2.45 -6.32 -12.65
C VAL A 185 -2.28 -5.40 -13.86
N GLN A 186 -1.26 -4.54 -13.85
CA GLN A 186 -0.92 -3.66 -14.97
C GLN A 186 -0.65 -4.48 -16.25
N ALA A 187 0.18 -5.51 -16.14
CA ALA A 187 0.47 -6.42 -17.24
C ALA A 187 -0.76 -7.11 -17.82
N LEU A 188 -1.71 -7.47 -16.96
CA LEU A 188 -2.96 -8.09 -17.34
C LEU A 188 -3.88 -7.11 -18.08
N LEU A 189 -3.90 -5.83 -17.66
CA LEU A 189 -4.72 -4.77 -18.26
C LEU A 189 -4.21 -4.27 -19.61
N GLU A 190 -2.91 -4.44 -19.86
CA GLU A 190 -2.27 -4.12 -21.15
C GLU A 190 -2.55 -5.17 -22.23
N LEU A 191 -3.12 -6.33 -21.88
CA LEU A 191 -3.41 -7.38 -22.84
C LEU A 191 -4.51 -6.96 -23.81
N PRO A 192 -4.41 -7.33 -25.11
CA PRO A 192 -5.47 -7.07 -26.07
C PRO A 192 -6.76 -7.77 -25.63
N THR A 193 -7.83 -7.01 -25.41
CA THR A 193 -9.15 -7.60 -25.15
C THR A 193 -9.64 -8.29 -26.42
N THR A 194 -9.58 -9.63 -26.46
CA THR A 194 -10.19 -10.38 -27.55
C THR A 194 -11.71 -10.24 -27.40
N LYS A 195 -12.33 -9.35 -28.19
CA LYS A 195 -13.79 -9.27 -28.28
C LYS A 195 -14.32 -10.66 -28.62
N ALA A 196 -14.93 -11.34 -27.65
CA ALA A 196 -15.67 -12.54 -27.92
C ALA A 196 -16.82 -12.17 -28.87
N SER A 197 -16.77 -12.79 -30.05
CA SER A 197 -17.78 -12.75 -31.11
C SER A 197 -19.20 -12.74 -30.55
N GLN A 198 -19.97 -11.74 -30.96
CA GLN A 198 -21.42 -11.86 -31.00
C GLN A 198 -21.76 -12.94 -32.02
N LEU A 199 -22.13 -14.13 -31.57
CA LEU A 199 -22.83 -15.09 -32.40
C LEU A 199 -23.83 -15.84 -31.54
N SER A 200 -25.03 -15.28 -31.46
CA SER A 200 -26.25 -16.00 -31.13
C SER A 200 -27.33 -15.45 -32.06
N THR A 201 -27.27 -15.94 -33.30
CA THR A 201 -28.41 -15.95 -34.23
C THR A 201 -28.75 -17.41 -34.44
N ALA A 202 -29.85 -17.84 -33.83
CA ALA A 202 -30.73 -18.91 -34.31
C ALA A 202 -32.04 -18.76 -33.53
#